data_AF-A0AAV4XEW6-F1
#
_entry.id   AF-A0AAV4XEW6-F1
#
_cell.length_a   1.000
_cell.length_b   1.000
_cell.length_c   1.000
_cell.angle_alpha   90.00
_cell.angle_beta   90.00
_cell.angle_gamma   90.00
#
_symmetry.space_group_name_H-M   'P 1'
#
loop_
_entity.id
_entity.type
_entity.pdbx_description
1 polymer ?
#
loop_
_entity_poly.entity_id
_entity_poly.type
_entity_poly.pdbx_seq_one_letter_code
_entity_poly.pdbx_strand_id
1 'polypeptide(L)'
;MSCKEVVKLQREQDYTLLDHLSVLDIDAPPSNCRLTGIICTIGPSSRDVSMLVDMINAGMNIARMNFSHGTHDYHAGTIENVREAVKIVSEQLGIASYPVAIALDTKGPEIRTGLLCGGPSAEVEIKKDNQVKIVTADEYKEKCSADIIHVDYKNITKVLVPGNKIYIDDGLISLVVEKV
;
A
#
# COMPACT_ATOMS: atom_id res chain seq x y z
N MET A 1 -31.01 -11.32 37.09
CA MET A 1 -30.67 -12.76 37.11
C MET A 1 -29.22 -12.88 36.67
N SER A 2 -28.40 -13.45 37.56
CA SER A 2 -26.97 -13.78 37.48
C SER A 2 -26.18 -13.44 36.20
N CYS A 3 -25.33 -12.40 36.27
CA CYS A 3 -24.15 -12.29 35.42
C CYS A 3 -22.93 -12.49 36.32
N LYS A 4 -22.53 -13.74 36.52
CA LYS A 4 -21.30 -14.13 37.20
C LYS A 4 -20.59 -15.15 36.32
N GLU A 5 -19.79 -14.65 35.40
CA GLU A 5 -18.64 -15.38 34.85
C GLU A 5 -17.69 -14.35 34.24
N VAL A 6 -17.01 -13.61 35.13
CA VAL A 6 -15.78 -12.93 34.77
C VAL A 6 -14.72 -14.01 34.74
N VAL A 7 -14.43 -14.54 33.54
CA VAL A 7 -13.30 -15.44 33.31
C VAL A 7 -12.04 -14.62 33.55
N LYS A 8 -11.50 -14.68 34.76
CA LYS A 8 -10.16 -14.20 35.07
C LYS A 8 -9.18 -15.13 34.35
N LEU A 9 -8.52 -14.63 33.30
CA LEU A 9 -7.25 -15.19 32.84
C LEU A 9 -6.33 -15.28 34.05
N GLN A 10 -6.03 -16.49 34.52
CA GLN A 10 -5.09 -16.76 35.60
C GLN A 10 -3.70 -16.29 35.15
N ARG A 11 -3.38 -15.03 35.40
CA ARG A 11 -2.05 -14.46 35.21
C ARG A 11 -1.29 -14.56 36.52
N GLU A 12 -0.45 -15.60 36.64
CA GLU A 12 0.81 -15.63 37.39
C GLU A 12 1.29 -17.10 37.51
N GLN A 13 1.93 -17.64 36.47
CA GLN A 13 2.90 -18.74 36.58
C GLN A 13 3.97 -18.55 35.50
N ASP A 14 5.23 -18.91 35.81
CA ASP A 14 6.38 -18.78 34.92
C ASP A 14 6.23 -19.68 33.69
N TYR A 15 5.56 -19.16 32.66
CA TYR A 15 5.43 -19.84 31.37
C TYR A 15 6.62 -19.51 30.50
N THR A 16 7.25 -20.54 29.92
CA THR A 16 8.13 -20.32 28.78
C THR A 16 7.29 -19.91 27.57
N LEU A 17 7.92 -19.31 26.54
CA LEU A 17 7.23 -19.04 25.28
C LEU A 17 6.64 -20.32 24.67
N LEU A 18 7.33 -21.45 24.84
CA LEU A 18 6.87 -22.74 24.35
C LEU A 18 5.56 -23.18 25.03
N ASP A 19 5.48 -23.04 26.36
CA ASP A 19 4.27 -23.37 27.11
C ASP A 19 3.10 -22.49 26.66
N HIS A 20 3.33 -21.19 26.49
CA HIS A 20 2.31 -20.26 26.00
C HIS A 20 1.78 -20.65 24.62
N LEU A 21 2.67 -20.98 23.67
CA LEU A 21 2.26 -21.39 22.33
C LEU A 21 1.52 -22.73 22.33
N SER A 22 1.87 -23.64 23.25
CA SER A 22 1.22 -24.95 23.36
C SER A 22 -0.22 -24.91 23.89
N VAL A 23 -0.58 -23.84 24.60
CA VAL A 23 -1.92 -23.65 25.18
C VAL A 23 -2.82 -22.73 24.35
N LEU A 24 -2.37 -22.29 23.17
CA LEU A 24 -3.23 -21.53 22.26
C LEU A 24 -4.36 -22.42 21.76
N ASP A 25 -5.58 -21.95 21.92
CA ASP A 25 -6.81 -22.67 21.62
C ASP A 25 -7.66 -21.88 20.60
N ILE A 26 -8.06 -22.55 19.53
CA ILE A 26 -8.88 -21.97 18.46
C ILE A 26 -10.35 -21.84 18.86
N ASP A 27 -10.80 -22.63 19.84
CA ASP A 27 -12.17 -22.61 20.35
C ASP A 27 -12.36 -21.54 21.44
N ALA A 28 -11.26 -20.98 21.95
CA ALA A 28 -11.30 -19.89 22.92
C ALA A 28 -11.75 -18.57 22.26
N PRO A 29 -12.84 -17.94 22.72
CA PRO A 29 -13.36 -16.73 22.10
C PRO A 29 -12.42 -15.54 22.36
N PRO A 30 -12.20 -14.67 21.36
CA PRO A 30 -11.43 -13.44 21.55
C PRO A 30 -12.24 -12.38 22.33
N SER A 31 -11.56 -11.33 22.78
CA SER A 31 -12.23 -10.13 23.27
C SER A 31 -13.00 -9.43 22.15
N ASN A 32 -14.15 -8.84 22.48
CA ASN A 32 -14.96 -8.05 21.54
C ASN A 32 -14.28 -6.74 21.11
N CYS A 33 -13.24 -6.30 21.81
CA CYS A 33 -12.51 -5.09 21.49
C CYS A 33 -11.26 -5.40 20.67
N ARG A 34 -11.19 -4.85 19.45
CA ARG A 34 -9.98 -4.87 18.63
C ARG A 34 -9.10 -3.67 18.97
N LEU A 35 -7.88 -3.94 19.43
CA LEU A 35 -6.91 -2.89 19.80
C LEU A 35 -6.12 -2.37 18.58
N THR A 36 -5.86 -3.22 17.60
CA THR A 36 -5.07 -2.88 16.41
C THR A 36 -5.90 -2.06 15.42
N GLY A 37 -5.38 -0.90 15.00
CA GLY A 37 -6.01 -0.07 13.97
C GLY A 37 -5.89 -0.67 12.57
N ILE A 38 -6.90 -0.43 11.72
CA ILE A 38 -6.89 -0.83 10.31
C ILE A 38 -6.75 0.40 9.43
N ILE A 39 -5.74 0.36 8.56
CA ILE A 39 -5.47 1.37 7.54
C ILE A 39 -5.85 0.79 6.18
N CYS A 40 -6.66 1.51 5.42
CA CYS A 40 -7.07 1.10 4.08
C CYS A 40 -6.60 2.13 3.05
N THR A 41 -5.90 1.68 2.00
CA THR A 41 -5.56 2.55 0.87
C THR A 41 -6.81 2.74 0.00
N ILE A 42 -7.18 3.98 -0.25
CA ILE A 42 -8.38 4.30 -1.04
C ILE A 42 -8.00 4.48 -2.50
N GLY A 43 -8.76 3.85 -3.39
CA GLY A 43 -8.52 3.87 -4.83
C GLY A 43 -9.83 3.76 -5.62
N PRO A 44 -9.76 3.49 -6.94
CA PRO A 44 -10.92 3.47 -7.81
C PRO A 44 -12.04 2.51 -7.36
N SER A 45 -11.70 1.38 -6.75
CA SER A 45 -12.66 0.37 -6.27
C SER A 45 -13.29 0.70 -4.91
N SER A 46 -12.75 1.66 -4.16
CA SER A 46 -13.11 1.93 -2.77
C SER A 46 -13.43 3.39 -2.47
N ARG A 47 -13.42 4.26 -3.49
CA ARG A 47 -13.65 5.71 -3.32
C ARG A 47 -15.13 6.12 -3.26
N ASP A 48 -16.04 5.23 -3.65
CA ASP A 48 -17.47 5.53 -3.63
C ASP A 48 -17.98 5.62 -2.19
N VAL A 49 -18.89 6.57 -1.93
CA VAL A 49 -19.37 6.85 -0.56
C VAL A 49 -20.02 5.62 0.07
N SER A 50 -20.81 4.85 -0.69
CA SER A 50 -21.43 3.61 -0.19
C SER A 50 -20.39 2.59 0.25
N MET A 51 -19.37 2.36 -0.57
CA MET A 51 -18.28 1.44 -0.25
C MET A 51 -17.48 1.91 0.96
N LEU A 52 -17.24 3.23 1.08
CA LEU A 52 -16.56 3.80 2.25
C LEU A 52 -17.37 3.59 3.53
N VAL A 53 -18.70 3.73 3.48
CA VAL A 53 -19.59 3.43 4.62
C VAL A 53 -19.43 1.96 5.03
N ASP A 54 -19.48 1.04 4.07
CA ASP A 54 -19.30 -0.40 4.33
C ASP A 54 -17.91 -0.70 4.93
N MET A 55 -16.87 -0.04 4.43
CA MET A 55 -15.50 -0.18 4.96
C MET A 55 -15.36 0.35 6.40
N ILE A 56 -16.00 1.48 6.72
CA ILE A 56 -16.00 2.01 8.09
C ILE A 56 -16.73 1.05 9.03
N ASN A 57 -17.89 0.54 8.62
CA ASN A 57 -18.66 -0.45 9.39
C ASN A 57 -17.92 -1.79 9.56
N ALA A 58 -17.13 -2.19 8.55
CA ALA A 58 -16.23 -3.34 8.64
C ALA A 58 -14.98 -3.09 9.52
N GLY A 59 -14.75 -1.84 9.93
CA GLY A 59 -13.74 -1.48 10.94
C GLY A 59 -12.52 -0.74 10.41
N MET A 60 -12.59 -0.07 9.25
CA MET A 60 -11.55 0.86 8.80
C MET A 60 -11.40 2.03 9.80
N ASN A 61 -10.16 2.35 10.19
CA ASN A 61 -9.86 3.49 11.08
C ASN A 61 -9.15 4.64 10.37
N ILE A 62 -8.35 4.33 9.34
CA ILE A 62 -7.54 5.33 8.63
C ILE A 62 -7.69 5.12 7.13
N ALA A 63 -8.11 6.17 6.41
CA ALA A 63 -8.09 6.24 4.96
C ALA A 63 -6.72 6.75 4.49
N ARG A 64 -5.95 5.90 3.82
CA ARG A 64 -4.64 6.23 3.23
C ARG A 64 -4.80 6.66 1.78
N MET A 65 -4.32 7.85 1.45
CA MET A 65 -4.26 8.38 0.09
C MET A 65 -2.83 8.23 -0.44
N ASN A 66 -2.64 7.41 -1.47
CA ASN A 66 -1.33 7.21 -2.08
C ASN A 66 -1.07 8.27 -3.18
N PHE A 67 -0.15 9.21 -2.92
CA PHE A 67 0.16 10.30 -3.86
C PHE A 67 1.19 9.92 -4.94
N SER A 68 1.67 8.67 -4.99
CA SER A 68 2.40 8.18 -6.17
C SER A 68 1.51 8.15 -7.42
N HIS A 69 0.18 8.17 -7.24
CA HIS A 69 -0.81 8.18 -8.31
C HIS A 69 -1.90 9.24 -8.08
N GLY A 70 -2.65 9.56 -9.14
CA GLY A 70 -3.78 10.50 -9.07
C GLY A 70 -3.37 11.97 -9.10
N THR A 71 -4.35 12.83 -9.29
CA THR A 71 -4.19 14.29 -9.26
C THR A 71 -4.64 14.86 -7.92
N HIS A 72 -4.34 16.13 -7.64
CA HIS A 72 -4.84 16.79 -6.44
C HIS A 72 -6.37 16.79 -6.39
N ASP A 73 -7.05 17.04 -7.51
CA ASP A 73 -8.52 17.02 -7.59
C ASP A 73 -9.09 15.62 -7.31
N TYR A 74 -8.42 14.58 -7.78
CA TYR A 74 -8.79 13.20 -7.48
C TYR A 74 -8.76 12.93 -5.97
N HIS A 75 -7.67 13.32 -5.31
CA HIS A 75 -7.52 13.12 -3.86
C HIS A 75 -8.45 14.02 -3.05
N ALA A 76 -8.71 15.26 -3.50
CA ALA A 76 -9.68 16.16 -2.89
C ALA A 76 -11.09 15.55 -2.89
N GLY A 77 -11.54 15.04 -4.05
CA GLY A 77 -12.85 14.36 -4.14
C GLY A 77 -12.91 13.10 -3.28
N THR A 78 -11.81 12.33 -3.18
CA THR A 78 -11.76 11.16 -2.29
C THR A 78 -11.86 11.57 -0.81
N ILE A 79 -11.21 12.67 -0.41
CA ILE A 79 -11.31 13.21 0.96
C ILE A 79 -12.74 13.65 1.27
N GLU A 80 -13.42 14.31 0.32
CA GLU A 80 -14.83 14.69 0.45
C GLU A 80 -15.72 13.47 0.66
N ASN A 81 -15.53 12.42 -0.16
CA ASN A 81 -16.28 11.17 -0.03
C ASN A 81 -16.07 10.49 1.32
N VAL A 82 -14.82 10.46 1.83
CA VAL A 82 -14.52 9.90 3.17
C VAL A 82 -15.23 10.68 4.26
N ARG A 83 -15.21 12.02 4.18
CA ARG A 83 -15.90 12.88 5.16
C ARG A 83 -17.42 12.67 5.12
N GLU A 84 -17.98 12.48 3.93
CA GLU A 84 -19.41 12.21 3.78
C GLU A 84 -19.79 10.84 4.35
N ALA A 85 -19.01 9.80 4.06
CA ALA A 85 -19.21 8.46 4.63
C ALA A 85 -19.16 8.48 6.16
N VAL A 86 -18.23 9.25 6.75
CA VAL A 86 -18.14 9.43 8.20
C VAL A 86 -19.42 10.05 8.79
N LYS A 87 -20.01 11.06 8.14
CA LYS A 87 -21.27 11.65 8.60
C LYS A 87 -22.39 10.62 8.60
N ILE A 88 -22.54 9.88 7.49
CA ILE A 88 -23.57 8.84 7.35
C ILE A 88 -23.45 7.80 8.48
N VAL A 89 -22.24 7.30 8.74
CA VAL A 89 -22.02 6.32 9.82
C VAL A 89 -22.27 6.94 11.20
N SER A 90 -21.89 8.20 11.41
CA SER A 90 -22.14 8.90 12.68
C SER A 90 -23.64 9.02 12.97
N GLU A 91 -24.43 9.36 11.94
CA GLU A 91 -25.90 9.42 12.02
C GLU A 91 -26.52 8.04 12.28
N GLN A 92 -26.07 7.00 11.58
CA GLN A 92 -26.52 5.61 11.80
C GLN A 92 -26.29 5.13 13.24
N LEU A 93 -25.19 5.54 13.86
CA LEU A 93 -24.83 5.17 15.23
C LEU A 93 -25.40 6.14 16.28
N GLY A 94 -26.03 7.24 15.87
CA GLY A 94 -26.55 8.26 16.78
C GLY A 94 -25.47 8.98 17.59
N ILE A 95 -24.26 9.12 17.05
CA ILE A 95 -23.13 9.80 17.69
C ILE A 95 -22.75 11.08 16.95
N ALA A 96 -22.13 12.03 17.64
CA ALA A 96 -21.75 13.31 17.04
C ALA A 96 -20.72 13.16 15.91
N SER A 97 -19.76 12.24 16.04
CA SER A 97 -18.77 11.94 15.01
C SER A 97 -18.11 10.59 15.28
N TYR A 98 -18.10 9.71 14.27
CA TYR A 98 -17.27 8.52 14.23
C TYR A 98 -15.86 8.88 13.70
N PRO A 99 -14.79 8.71 14.48
CA PRO A 99 -13.47 9.17 14.08
C PRO A 99 -12.85 8.26 13.02
N VAL A 100 -12.54 8.82 11.84
CA VAL A 100 -11.70 8.20 10.81
C VAL A 100 -10.58 9.18 10.45
N ALA A 101 -9.34 8.74 10.56
CA ALA A 101 -8.20 9.57 10.18
C ALA A 101 -7.97 9.52 8.66
N ILE A 102 -7.43 10.60 8.11
CA ILE A 102 -6.99 10.66 6.71
C ILE A 102 -5.47 10.79 6.72
N ALA A 103 -4.78 9.81 6.12
CA ALA A 103 -3.34 9.79 5.98
C ALA A 103 -2.94 10.10 4.53
N LEU A 104 -2.03 11.06 4.37
CA LEU A 104 -1.39 11.34 3.09
C LEU A 104 -0.08 10.56 3.03
N ASP A 105 0.04 9.68 2.04
CA ASP A 105 1.27 8.97 1.76
C ASP A 105 2.00 9.62 0.59
N THR A 106 3.20 10.10 0.84
CA THR A 106 3.99 10.86 -0.13
C THR A 106 4.63 9.94 -1.16
N LYS A 107 4.70 10.40 -2.41
CA LYS A 107 5.40 9.72 -3.49
C LYS A 107 6.87 9.36 -3.15
N GLY A 108 7.56 10.23 -2.41
CA GLY A 108 8.97 10.05 -2.08
C GLY A 108 9.91 10.14 -3.31
N PRO A 109 11.21 9.86 -3.13
CA PRO A 109 12.21 9.88 -4.19
C PRO A 109 12.21 8.56 -4.99
N GLU A 110 11.05 8.14 -5.49
CA GLU A 110 10.95 6.95 -6.34
C GLU A 110 11.60 7.19 -7.71
N ILE A 111 12.25 6.15 -8.23
CA ILE A 111 12.79 6.12 -9.59
C ILE A 111 11.78 5.39 -10.46
N ARG A 112 11.28 6.04 -11.51
CA ARG A 112 10.29 5.48 -12.43
C ARG A 112 10.88 5.33 -13.83
N THR A 113 10.43 4.28 -14.51
CA THR A 113 10.71 4.10 -15.93
C THR A 113 9.85 5.03 -16.78
N GLY A 114 10.29 5.27 -18.02
CA GLY A 114 9.45 5.91 -19.03
C GLY A 114 8.29 5.04 -19.51
N LEU A 115 7.48 5.58 -20.41
CA LEU A 115 6.42 4.85 -21.11
C LEU A 115 7.01 3.97 -22.21
N LEU A 116 6.37 2.81 -22.41
CA LEU A 116 6.73 1.85 -23.44
C LEU A 116 6.26 2.31 -24.83
N CYS A 117 7.02 1.92 -25.87
CA CYS A 117 6.63 2.06 -27.26
C CYS A 117 5.30 1.33 -27.49
N GLY A 118 4.23 2.07 -27.78
CA GLY A 118 2.87 1.51 -27.91
C GLY A 118 1.88 2.04 -26.86
N GLY A 119 2.35 2.86 -25.91
CA GLY A 119 1.49 3.59 -24.98
C GLY A 119 1.46 2.98 -23.57
N PRO A 120 0.56 3.49 -22.70
CA PRO A 120 0.54 3.15 -21.27
C PRO A 120 0.19 1.69 -20.96
N SER A 121 -0.49 1.00 -21.89
CA SER A 121 -0.91 -0.40 -21.76
C SER A 121 -0.05 -1.36 -22.56
N ALA A 122 1.00 -0.87 -23.22
CA ALA A 122 1.95 -1.74 -23.90
C ALA A 122 2.78 -2.47 -22.85
N GLU A 123 3.06 -3.74 -23.11
CA GLU A 123 3.95 -4.55 -22.29
C GLU A 123 5.09 -5.06 -23.18
N VAL A 124 6.27 -5.21 -22.58
CA VAL A 124 7.44 -5.70 -23.29
C VAL A 124 8.10 -6.80 -22.48
N GLU A 125 8.35 -7.94 -23.13
CA GLU A 125 9.02 -9.07 -22.53
C GLU A 125 10.54 -8.89 -22.57
N ILE A 126 11.18 -8.87 -21.40
CA ILE A 126 12.64 -8.90 -21.28
C ILE A 126 13.05 -10.35 -21.04
N LYS A 127 13.71 -10.95 -22.05
CA LYS A 127 14.22 -12.32 -21.95
C LYS A 127 15.51 -12.34 -21.15
N LYS A 128 15.73 -13.46 -20.45
CA LYS A 128 16.98 -13.70 -19.72
C LYS A 128 18.18 -13.58 -20.68
N ASP A 129 19.25 -12.99 -20.17
CA ASP A 129 20.52 -12.76 -20.88
C ASP A 129 20.45 -11.72 -22.02
N ASN A 130 19.31 -11.05 -22.23
CA ASN A 130 19.25 -9.90 -23.12
C ASN A 130 19.96 -8.68 -22.50
N GLN A 131 20.68 -7.94 -23.34
CA GLN A 131 21.28 -6.67 -22.94
C GLN A 131 20.25 -5.54 -23.06
N VAL A 132 20.09 -4.79 -21.98
CA VAL A 132 19.18 -3.64 -21.91
C VAL A 132 19.98 -2.38 -21.60
N LYS A 133 19.75 -1.32 -22.37
CA LYS A 133 20.35 -0.01 -22.13
C LYS A 133 19.46 0.84 -21.25
N ILE A 134 20.00 1.30 -20.13
CA ILE A 134 19.31 2.27 -19.27
C ILE A 134 19.77 3.67 -19.66
N VAL A 135 18.82 4.54 -19.98
CA VAL A 135 19.08 5.90 -20.46
C VAL A 135 18.38 6.94 -19.60
N THR A 136 18.98 8.12 -19.48
CA THR A 136 18.41 9.27 -18.76
C THR A 136 18.02 10.42 -19.69
N ALA A 137 18.14 10.24 -21.01
CA ALA A 137 17.80 11.28 -21.99
C ALA A 137 16.28 11.34 -22.20
N ASP A 138 15.69 12.53 -22.07
CA ASP A 138 14.23 12.73 -22.12
C ASP A 138 13.60 12.34 -23.47
N GLU A 139 14.41 12.27 -24.54
CA GLU A 139 13.98 11.81 -25.88
C GLU A 139 13.43 10.37 -25.89
N TYR A 140 13.83 9.55 -24.91
CA TYR A 140 13.41 8.16 -24.76
C TYR A 140 12.30 7.97 -23.73
N LYS A 141 11.78 9.05 -23.13
CA LYS A 141 10.78 8.98 -22.06
C LYS A 141 9.50 8.25 -22.48
N GLU A 142 9.14 8.28 -23.76
CA GLU A 142 7.96 7.58 -24.31
C GLU A 142 8.34 6.50 -25.34
N LYS A 143 9.62 6.11 -25.38
CA LYS A 143 10.16 5.17 -26.36
C LYS A 143 10.88 4.01 -25.68
N CYS A 144 10.38 3.57 -24.54
CA CYS A 144 10.96 2.43 -23.84
C CYS A 144 10.62 1.12 -24.58
N SER A 145 11.58 0.20 -24.67
CA SER A 145 11.45 -1.11 -25.31
C SER A 145 12.28 -2.15 -24.55
N ALA A 146 12.36 -3.38 -25.07
CA ALA A 146 13.18 -4.45 -24.49
C ALA A 146 14.67 -4.09 -24.48
N ASP A 147 15.08 -3.22 -25.40
CA ASP A 147 16.49 -2.87 -25.59
C ASP A 147 16.86 -1.55 -24.88
N ILE A 148 15.90 -0.66 -24.64
CA ILE A 148 16.13 0.68 -24.10
C ILE A 148 15.07 1.03 -23.06
N ILE A 149 15.50 1.37 -21.84
CA ILE A 149 14.63 1.80 -20.75
C ILE A 149 15.06 3.19 -20.28
N HIS A 150 14.16 4.16 -20.37
CA HIS A 150 14.36 5.47 -19.77
C HIS A 150 14.12 5.42 -18.26
N VAL A 151 14.95 6.10 -17.47
CA VAL A 151 14.74 6.33 -16.03
C VAL A 151 14.80 7.82 -15.71
N ASP A 152 13.94 8.28 -14.80
CA ASP A 152 13.85 9.70 -14.39
C ASP A 152 14.99 10.16 -13.46
N TYR A 153 15.74 9.24 -12.87
CA TYR A 153 16.89 9.56 -12.02
C TYR A 153 18.15 9.94 -12.83
N LYS A 154 18.32 11.23 -13.10
CA LYS A 154 19.44 11.76 -13.93
C LYS A 154 20.84 11.46 -13.39
N ASN A 155 21.00 11.27 -12.08
CA ASN A 155 22.30 11.00 -11.46
C ASN A 155 22.62 9.50 -11.36
N ILE A 156 21.80 8.61 -11.93
CA ILE A 156 21.98 7.16 -11.82
C ILE A 156 23.37 6.69 -12.28
N THR A 157 23.91 7.28 -13.34
CA THR A 157 25.23 6.95 -13.91
C THR A 157 26.40 7.32 -13.00
N LYS A 158 26.20 8.18 -12.00
CA LYS A 158 27.24 8.54 -11.02
C LYS A 158 27.26 7.61 -9.82
N VAL A 159 26.16 6.90 -9.58
CA VAL A 159 25.96 6.06 -8.39
C VAL A 159 26.19 4.59 -8.72
N LEU A 160 25.86 4.17 -9.94
CA LEU A 160 26.05 2.79 -10.37
C LEU A 160 27.51 2.47 -10.66
N VAL A 161 27.90 1.24 -10.29
CA VAL A 161 29.15 0.61 -10.70
C VAL A 161 28.87 -0.76 -11.33
N PRO A 162 29.76 -1.27 -12.20
CA PRO A 162 29.66 -2.63 -12.71
C PRO A 162 29.48 -3.65 -11.59
N GLY A 163 28.56 -4.59 -11.78
CA GLY A 163 28.14 -5.60 -10.79
C GLY A 163 26.99 -5.18 -9.88
N ASN A 164 26.55 -3.91 -9.89
CA ASN A 164 25.34 -3.50 -9.17
C ASN A 164 24.09 -4.15 -9.76
N LYS A 165 23.08 -4.37 -8.91
CA LYS A 165 21.78 -4.88 -9.30
C LYS A 165 20.77 -3.75 -9.40
N ILE A 166 19.98 -3.76 -10.47
CA ILE A 166 18.86 -2.86 -10.68
C ILE A 166 17.60 -3.70 -10.70
N TYR A 167 16.62 -3.30 -9.90
CA TYR A 167 15.33 -3.98 -9.79
C TYR A 167 14.26 -3.14 -10.46
N ILE A 168 13.42 -3.79 -11.26
CA ILE A 168 12.32 -3.18 -11.99
C ILE A 168 11.05 -3.95 -11.64
N ASP A 169 9.93 -3.23 -11.57
CA ASP A 169 8.58 -3.77 -11.34
C ASP A 169 8.47 -4.60 -10.05
N ASP A 170 8.49 -3.90 -8.91
CA ASP A 170 8.45 -4.49 -7.56
C ASP A 170 9.50 -5.59 -7.30
N GLY A 171 10.58 -5.60 -8.08
CA GLY A 171 11.68 -6.55 -7.97
C GLY A 171 11.49 -7.85 -8.76
N LEU A 172 10.47 -7.95 -9.61
CA LEU A 172 10.24 -9.09 -10.48
C LEU A 172 11.35 -9.24 -11.53
N ILE A 173 11.88 -8.13 -12.02
CA ILE A 173 12.97 -8.10 -12.99
C ILE A 173 14.24 -7.62 -12.29
N SER A 174 15.33 -8.37 -12.44
CA SER A 174 16.65 -7.98 -11.95
C SER A 174 17.66 -7.89 -13.09
N LEU A 175 18.30 -6.74 -13.21
CA LEU A 175 19.40 -6.50 -14.15
C LEU A 175 20.71 -6.39 -13.38
N VAL A 176 21.81 -6.79 -14.00
CA VAL A 176 23.17 -6.59 -13.48
C VAL A 176 23.88 -5.59 -14.38
N VAL A 177 24.45 -4.55 -13.78
CA VAL A 177 25.19 -3.52 -14.53
C VAL A 177 26.48 -4.13 -15.07
N GLU A 178 26.60 -4.26 -16.39
CA GLU A 178 27.86 -4.67 -17.02
C GLU A 178 28.80 -3.48 -17.23
N LYS A 179 28.24 -2.34 -17.64
CA LYS A 179 28.98 -1.12 -17.97
C LYS A 179 28.13 0.12 -17.69
N VAL A 180 28.79 1.21 -17.29
CA VAL A 180 28.22 2.56 -17.12
C VAL A 180 28.84 3.50 -18.14
#